data_AF-A0A2K8L4H6-F1
#
_entry.id   AF-A0A2K8L4H6-F1
#
_cell.length_a   1.000
_cell.length_b   1.000
_cell.length_c   1.000
_cell.angle_alpha   90.00
_cell.angle_beta   90.00
_cell.angle_gamma   90.00
#
_symmetry.space_group_name_H-M   'P 1'
#
loop_
_entity.id
_entity.type
_entity.pdbx_description
1 polymer ?
#
loop_
_entity_poly.entity_id
_entity_poly.type
_entity_poly.pdbx_seq_one_letter_code
_entity_poly.pdbx_strand_id
1 'polypeptide(L)'
;MKQSFYFMSPEFYKLNKSRVPRKFSENIDDFLSLFPPIGPNVKVLVESTPDYLHTPGVIDRIQSIGSHFRSVYIIAILRHPVYRFISWHRFAIQQGSIVDDTSLESFYKMNRPICVAFKDTDSCFFAKDSGRYEKFIPSFSKAFGEKFKAYDFDQLQKNPCELMKGLCSVIGLDSSCYNDYEFNVSNKTVIVQSRFIYNAYMRLRSVYIAILDTPLLYIVKPIRNVISKMYHRMNDRSRLSHGGISDSDFFIKNELFNEYLKDIEFCNSQYGFAWSNKAESE
;
A
#
# COMPACT_ATOMS: atom_id res chain seq x y z
N MET A 1 -12.66 -4.73 4.07
CA MET A 1 -11.61 -5.26 3.16
C MET A 1 -10.53 -4.19 3.09
N LYS A 2 -9.23 -4.52 3.16
CA LYS A 2 -8.16 -3.49 3.20
C LYS A 2 -7.81 -2.91 1.81
N GLN A 3 -7.97 -3.70 0.75
CA GLN A 3 -7.67 -3.35 -0.65
C GLN A 3 -8.66 -4.12 -1.54
N SER A 4 -9.27 -3.48 -2.53
CA SER A 4 -10.25 -4.13 -3.41
C SER A 4 -9.63 -4.68 -4.70
N PHE A 5 -8.57 -4.02 -5.20
CA PHE A 5 -7.99 -4.23 -6.52
C PHE A 5 -8.95 -3.98 -7.69
N TYR A 6 -10.12 -3.39 -7.45
CA TYR A 6 -11.20 -3.25 -8.44
C TYR A 6 -10.74 -2.64 -9.76
N PHE A 7 -9.87 -1.62 -9.73
CA PHE A 7 -9.39 -0.92 -10.94
C PHE A 7 -8.18 -1.58 -11.62
N MET A 8 -7.67 -2.71 -11.15
CA MET A 8 -6.52 -3.40 -11.76
C MET A 8 -6.84 -4.01 -13.12
N SER A 9 -5.89 -4.08 -14.06
CA SER A 9 -6.15 -4.65 -15.38
C SER A 9 -6.57 -6.14 -15.35
N PRO A 10 -7.29 -6.64 -16.37
CA PRO A 10 -7.60 -8.06 -16.49
C PRO A 10 -6.35 -8.96 -16.39
N GLU A 11 -5.22 -8.50 -16.93
CA GLU A 11 -3.93 -9.19 -16.91
C GLU A 11 -3.42 -9.34 -15.47
N PHE A 12 -3.52 -8.27 -14.67
CA PHE A 12 -3.16 -8.32 -13.25
C PHE A 12 -3.98 -9.38 -12.50
N TYR A 13 -5.30 -9.42 -12.72
CA TYR A 13 -6.18 -10.41 -12.11
C TYR A 13 -5.83 -11.84 -12.54
N LYS A 14 -5.52 -12.06 -13.82
CA LYS A 14 -5.12 -13.38 -14.35
C LYS A 14 -3.86 -13.91 -13.64
N LEU A 15 -2.90 -13.04 -13.37
CA LEU A 15 -1.63 -13.37 -12.73
C LEU A 15 -1.77 -13.51 -11.20
N ASN A 16 -2.64 -12.73 -10.56
CA ASN A 16 -2.73 -12.62 -9.10
C ASN A 16 -3.99 -13.26 -8.49
N LYS A 17 -4.59 -14.27 -9.16
CA LYS A 17 -5.84 -14.92 -8.72
C LYS A 17 -5.84 -15.41 -7.27
N SER A 18 -4.68 -15.81 -6.73
CA SER A 18 -4.56 -16.31 -5.34
C SER A 18 -4.50 -15.20 -4.28
N ARG A 19 -4.27 -13.95 -4.70
CA ARG A 19 -4.05 -12.78 -3.82
C ARG A 19 -5.22 -11.79 -3.88
N VAL A 20 -5.96 -11.77 -4.98
CA VAL A 20 -7.11 -10.88 -5.18
C VAL A 20 -8.39 -11.60 -4.73
N PRO A 21 -9.14 -11.06 -3.76
CA PRO A 21 -10.27 -11.75 -3.15
C PRO A 21 -11.53 -11.82 -4.01
N ARG A 22 -11.53 -11.21 -5.20
CA ARG A 22 -12.70 -11.10 -6.07
C ARG A 22 -12.34 -11.36 -7.53
N LYS A 23 -13.34 -11.70 -8.33
CA LYS A 23 -13.19 -11.79 -9.78
C LYS A 23 -13.02 -10.40 -10.38
N PHE A 24 -12.37 -10.35 -11.53
CA PHE A 24 -12.35 -9.15 -12.36
C PHE A 24 -13.78 -8.78 -12.76
N SER A 25 -14.13 -7.50 -12.66
CA SER A 25 -15.39 -6.96 -13.14
C SER A 25 -15.20 -5.52 -13.58
N GLU A 26 -15.99 -5.11 -14.57
CA GLU A 26 -16.12 -3.73 -15.05
C GLU A 26 -17.47 -3.12 -14.67
N ASN A 27 -18.37 -3.90 -14.04
CA ASN A 27 -19.69 -3.43 -13.66
C ASN A 27 -19.63 -2.57 -12.39
N ILE A 28 -20.16 -1.34 -12.48
CA ILE A 28 -20.29 -0.43 -11.34
C ILE A 28 -21.01 -1.07 -10.14
N ASP A 29 -22.00 -1.94 -10.35
CA ASP A 29 -22.71 -2.60 -9.25
C ASP A 29 -21.77 -3.50 -8.44
N ASP A 30 -20.81 -4.15 -9.09
CA ASP A 30 -19.79 -4.96 -8.42
C ASP A 30 -18.84 -4.08 -7.59
N PHE A 31 -18.52 -2.87 -8.06
CA PHE A 31 -17.77 -1.89 -7.27
C PHE A 31 -18.57 -1.40 -6.07
N LEU A 32 -19.84 -1.04 -6.26
CA LEU A 32 -20.71 -0.56 -5.19
C LEU A 32 -20.96 -1.63 -4.13
N SER A 33 -20.95 -2.91 -4.51
CA SER A 33 -21.01 -4.05 -3.58
C SER A 33 -19.80 -4.19 -2.63
N LEU A 34 -18.73 -3.42 -2.85
CA LEU A 34 -17.57 -3.37 -1.95
C LEU A 34 -17.85 -2.57 -0.67
N PHE A 35 -18.85 -1.69 -0.73
CA PHE A 35 -19.20 -0.79 0.36
C PHE A 35 -20.34 -1.38 1.20
N PRO A 36 -20.42 -1.04 2.50
CA PRO A 36 -21.64 -1.26 3.27
C PRO A 36 -22.85 -0.60 2.57
N PRO A 37 -24.09 -1.01 2.88
CA PRO A 37 -25.28 -0.38 2.35
C PRO A 37 -25.21 1.15 2.47
N ILE A 38 -25.35 1.82 1.33
CA ILE A 38 -25.17 3.28 1.22
C ILE A 38 -26.42 3.95 1.77
N GLY A 39 -26.32 4.47 2.99
CA GLY A 39 -27.40 5.23 3.62
C GLY A 39 -27.55 6.65 3.04
N PRO A 40 -28.67 7.34 3.32
CA PRO A 40 -28.96 8.67 2.77
C PRO A 40 -27.96 9.76 3.18
N ASN A 41 -27.20 9.54 4.25
CA ASN A 41 -26.21 10.49 4.78
C ASN A 41 -24.78 10.22 4.31
N VAL A 42 -24.54 9.18 3.50
CA VAL A 42 -23.21 8.86 2.97
C VAL A 42 -22.86 9.82 1.84
N LYS A 43 -21.85 10.66 2.05
CA LYS A 43 -21.40 11.65 1.06
C LYS A 43 -20.20 11.20 0.24
N VAL A 44 -19.40 10.28 0.77
CA VAL A 44 -18.12 9.85 0.18
C VAL A 44 -17.97 8.35 0.36
N LEU A 45 -17.52 7.69 -0.71
CA LEU A 45 -17.07 6.31 -0.70
C LEU A 45 -15.55 6.31 -0.81
N VAL A 46 -14.87 5.52 0.02
CA VAL A 46 -13.41 5.45 0.06
C VAL A 46 -12.96 4.02 -0.18
N GLU A 47 -12.14 3.85 -1.22
CA GLU A 47 -11.42 2.62 -1.49
C GLU A 47 -9.91 2.94 -1.55
N SER A 48 -9.08 2.00 -1.12
CA SER A 48 -7.64 2.20 -1.03
C SER A 48 -6.90 0.95 -1.49
N THR A 49 -6.25 1.06 -2.65
CA THR A 49 -5.32 0.04 -3.15
C THR A 49 -4.02 0.73 -3.58
N PRO A 50 -2.91 0.59 -2.82
CA PRO A 50 -1.65 1.29 -3.10
C PRO A 50 -1.07 1.01 -4.50
N ASP A 51 -1.25 -0.20 -5.01
CA ASP A 51 -0.67 -0.65 -6.28
C ASP A 51 -1.29 0.05 -7.50
N TYR A 52 -2.42 0.75 -7.34
CA TYR A 52 -3.05 1.50 -8.42
C TYR A 52 -2.14 2.55 -9.07
N LEU A 53 -1.30 3.21 -8.26
CA LEU A 53 -0.41 4.27 -8.73
C LEU A 53 0.56 3.77 -9.82
N HIS A 54 0.90 2.48 -9.78
CA HIS A 54 1.94 1.91 -10.63
C HIS A 54 1.41 0.96 -11.71
N THR A 55 0.09 0.73 -11.75
CA THR A 55 -0.51 -0.28 -12.63
C THR A 55 -1.10 0.38 -13.88
N PRO A 56 -0.68 -0.05 -15.09
CA PRO A 56 -1.26 0.41 -16.34
C PRO A 56 -2.77 0.17 -16.44
N GLY A 57 -3.49 1.09 -17.09
CA GLY A 57 -4.94 0.99 -17.32
C GLY A 57 -5.82 1.41 -16.13
N VAL A 58 -5.25 1.62 -14.93
CA VAL A 58 -6.04 2.03 -13.75
C VAL A 58 -6.71 3.38 -13.97
N ILE A 59 -6.00 4.36 -14.56
CA ILE A 59 -6.55 5.69 -14.85
C ILE A 59 -7.80 5.56 -15.75
N ASP A 60 -7.68 4.84 -16.86
CA ASP A 60 -8.78 4.64 -17.82
C ASP A 60 -9.98 3.98 -17.15
N ARG A 61 -9.74 2.98 -16.30
CA ARG A 61 -10.81 2.29 -15.57
C ARG A 61 -11.50 3.18 -14.55
N ILE A 62 -10.75 4.00 -13.81
CA ILE A 62 -11.35 4.98 -12.89
C ILE A 62 -12.19 5.99 -13.68
N GLN A 63 -11.69 6.50 -14.80
CA GLN A 63 -12.43 7.44 -15.65
C GLN A 63 -13.70 6.82 -16.24
N SER A 64 -13.65 5.55 -16.63
CA SER A 64 -14.81 4.83 -17.21
C SER A 64 -16.02 4.78 -16.30
N ILE A 65 -15.81 4.68 -14.98
CA ILE A 65 -16.90 4.68 -14.01
C ILE A 65 -17.14 6.04 -13.35
N GLY A 66 -16.30 7.04 -13.67
CA GLY A 66 -16.31 8.34 -13.01
C GLY A 66 -17.62 9.09 -13.19
N SER A 67 -18.35 8.82 -14.27
CA SER A 67 -19.68 9.38 -14.56
C SER A 67 -20.76 8.99 -13.55
N HIS A 68 -20.57 7.89 -12.80
CA HIS A 68 -21.48 7.47 -11.74
C HIS A 68 -21.33 8.28 -10.44
N PHE A 69 -20.27 9.09 -10.34
CA PHE A 69 -19.97 9.89 -9.16
C PHE A 69 -20.01 11.37 -9.50
N ARG A 70 -20.47 12.19 -8.54
CA ARG A 70 -20.39 13.65 -8.68
C ARG A 70 -18.95 14.14 -8.89
N SER A 71 -18.01 13.48 -8.21
CA SER A 71 -16.58 13.75 -8.36
C SER A 71 -15.78 12.53 -7.90
N VAL A 72 -14.61 12.34 -8.52
CA VAL A 72 -13.63 11.32 -8.12
C VAL A 72 -12.35 12.04 -7.73
N TYR A 73 -11.88 11.79 -6.51
CA TYR A 73 -10.60 12.30 -6.00
C TYR A 73 -9.60 11.16 -5.92
N ILE A 74 -8.36 11.44 -6.31
CA ILE A 74 -7.25 10.49 -6.21
C ILE A 74 -6.27 11.01 -5.18
N ILE A 75 -6.08 10.23 -4.12
CA ILE A 75 -5.19 10.57 -3.01
C ILE A 75 -4.00 9.60 -3.01
N ALA A 76 -2.80 10.12 -3.24
CA ALA A 76 -1.56 9.37 -3.12
C ALA A 76 -0.84 9.79 -1.84
N ILE A 77 -0.53 8.81 -0.97
CA ILE A 77 0.31 9.04 0.21
C ILE A 77 1.68 8.45 -0.10
N LEU A 78 2.68 9.32 -0.20
CA LEU A 78 4.02 9.00 -0.67
C LEU A 78 4.99 9.04 0.49
N ARG A 79 5.90 8.07 0.52
CA ARG A 79 7.00 8.04 1.49
C ARG A 79 8.30 8.28 0.75
N HIS A 80 9.28 8.88 1.43
CA HIS A 80 10.64 8.99 0.90
C HIS A 80 11.08 7.66 0.25
N PRO A 81 11.50 7.67 -1.03
CA PRO A 81 11.59 6.45 -1.84
C PRO A 81 12.64 5.46 -1.31
N VAL A 82 13.76 5.96 -0.78
CA VAL A 82 14.78 5.14 -0.09
C VAL A 82 14.19 4.40 1.13
N TYR A 83 13.57 5.13 2.06
CA TYR A 83 12.99 4.52 3.27
C TYR A 83 11.80 3.62 2.96
N ARG A 84 11.06 3.91 1.89
CA ARG A 84 10.03 3.01 1.37
C ARG A 84 10.63 1.70 0.86
N PHE A 85 11.74 1.74 0.12
CA PHE A 85 12.44 0.53 -0.35
C PHE A 85 12.90 -0.35 0.82
N ILE A 86 13.53 0.24 1.83
CA ILE A 86 13.96 -0.46 3.06
C ILE A 86 12.74 -1.04 3.80
N SER A 87 11.62 -0.31 3.83
CA SER A 87 10.38 -0.80 4.42
C SER A 87 9.84 -2.02 3.67
N TRP A 88 9.95 -2.05 2.34
CA TRP A 88 9.56 -3.18 1.52
C TRP A 88 10.42 -4.42 1.78
N HIS A 89 11.74 -4.25 1.93
CA HIS A 89 12.65 -5.34 2.31
C HIS A 89 12.20 -6.01 3.62
N ARG A 90 11.98 -5.20 4.65
CA ARG A 90 11.50 -5.68 5.96
C ARG A 90 10.13 -6.34 5.86
N PHE A 91 9.23 -5.77 5.07
CA PHE A 91 7.90 -6.33 4.85
C PHE A 91 7.95 -7.65 4.08
N ALA A 92 8.83 -7.80 3.09
CA ALA A 92 9.00 -9.02 2.32
C ALA A 92 9.52 -10.18 3.20
N ILE A 93 10.48 -9.91 4.09
CA ILE A 93 10.91 -10.88 5.11
C ILE A 93 9.74 -11.25 6.02
N GLN A 94 9.02 -10.25 6.54
CA GLN A 94 7.87 -10.48 7.42
C GLN A 94 6.77 -11.33 6.74
N GLN A 95 6.56 -11.13 5.45
CA GLN A 95 5.61 -11.94 4.67
C GLN A 95 6.19 -13.29 4.21
N GLY A 96 7.43 -13.62 4.58
CA GLY A 96 8.11 -14.83 4.10
C GLY A 96 8.23 -14.89 2.57
N SER A 97 8.10 -13.75 1.88
CA SER A 97 8.28 -13.61 0.42
C SER A 97 9.75 -13.75 0.04
N ILE A 98 10.65 -13.44 0.97
CA ILE A 98 12.10 -13.69 0.87
C ILE A 98 12.58 -14.37 2.17
N VAL A 99 13.78 -14.93 2.14
CA VAL A 99 14.39 -15.59 3.30
C VAL A 99 14.86 -14.56 4.34
N ASP A 100 14.84 -14.93 5.62
CA ASP A 100 14.92 -13.98 6.74
C ASP A 100 16.31 -13.34 6.88
N ASP A 101 17.33 -13.98 6.31
CA ASP A 101 18.72 -13.55 6.23
C ASP A 101 19.07 -12.81 4.92
N THR A 102 18.07 -12.52 4.07
CA THR A 102 18.29 -11.74 2.84
C THR A 102 18.80 -10.35 3.21
N SER A 103 20.02 -10.00 2.82
CA SER A 103 20.57 -8.65 3.00
C SER A 103 19.84 -7.60 2.15
N LEU A 104 19.95 -6.32 2.52
CA LEU A 104 19.37 -5.23 1.72
C LEU A 104 19.98 -5.18 0.31
N GLU A 105 21.29 -5.45 0.19
CA GLU A 105 22.00 -5.57 -1.10
C GLU A 105 21.42 -6.70 -1.96
N SER A 106 21.21 -7.88 -1.38
CA SER A 106 20.62 -9.02 -2.10
C SER A 106 19.21 -8.66 -2.57
N PHE A 107 18.40 -8.04 -1.71
CA PHE A 107 17.07 -7.56 -2.07
C PHE A 107 17.11 -6.49 -3.17
N TYR A 108 18.06 -5.56 -3.12
CA TYR A 108 18.31 -4.57 -4.18
C TYR A 108 18.56 -5.24 -5.53
N LYS A 109 19.41 -6.28 -5.57
CA LYS A 109 19.72 -7.05 -6.78
C LYS A 109 18.56 -7.91 -7.29
N MET A 110 17.69 -8.36 -6.39
CA MET A 110 16.48 -9.12 -6.76
C MET A 110 15.41 -8.25 -7.43
N ASN A 111 15.45 -6.92 -7.24
CA ASN A 111 14.42 -6.03 -7.77
C ASN A 111 14.52 -5.84 -9.29
N ARG A 112 13.37 -5.91 -9.97
CA ARG A 112 13.21 -5.86 -11.42
C ARG A 112 12.28 -4.71 -11.83
N PRO A 113 12.30 -4.28 -13.11
CA PRO A 113 11.31 -3.35 -13.64
C PRO A 113 9.89 -3.86 -13.41
N ILE A 114 8.96 -2.94 -13.16
CA ILE A 114 7.60 -3.28 -12.76
C ILE A 114 6.85 -4.09 -13.83
N CYS A 115 7.13 -3.85 -15.11
CA CYS A 115 6.54 -4.59 -16.24
C CYS A 115 6.96 -6.06 -16.31
N VAL A 116 8.09 -6.42 -15.67
CA VAL A 116 8.57 -7.79 -15.55
C VAL A 116 8.03 -8.40 -14.27
N ALA A 117 8.20 -7.72 -13.12
CA ALA A 117 7.82 -8.24 -11.82
C ALA A 117 6.30 -8.45 -11.65
N PHE A 118 5.45 -7.63 -12.30
CA PHE A 118 3.99 -7.87 -12.30
C PHE A 118 3.62 -9.25 -12.86
N LYS A 119 4.44 -9.82 -13.75
CA LYS A 119 4.22 -11.16 -14.35
C LYS A 119 4.57 -12.30 -13.39
N ASP A 120 5.48 -12.05 -12.45
CA ASP A 120 6.01 -13.06 -11.53
C ASP A 120 5.29 -13.05 -10.16
N THR A 121 4.20 -12.29 -10.02
CA THR A 121 3.25 -12.22 -8.88
C THR A 121 3.79 -11.65 -7.55
N ASP A 122 5.09 -11.44 -7.39
CA ASP A 122 5.67 -10.92 -6.14
C ASP A 122 5.95 -9.42 -6.17
N SER A 123 5.03 -8.66 -5.56
CA SER A 123 5.08 -7.21 -5.54
C SER A 123 6.30 -6.61 -4.84
N CYS A 124 6.93 -7.37 -3.94
CA CYS A 124 8.17 -6.94 -3.29
C CYS A 124 9.33 -6.76 -4.29
N PHE A 125 9.35 -7.50 -5.40
CA PHE A 125 10.45 -7.43 -6.37
C PHE A 125 10.36 -6.25 -7.35
N PHE A 126 9.33 -5.41 -7.26
CA PHE A 126 9.33 -4.10 -7.92
C PHE A 126 9.36 -2.93 -6.95
N ALA A 127 9.66 -3.17 -5.67
CA ALA A 127 9.80 -2.12 -4.66
C ALA A 127 10.70 -0.97 -5.15
N LYS A 128 11.77 -1.30 -5.88
CA LYS A 128 12.67 -0.31 -6.48
C LYS A 128 11.98 0.54 -7.55
N ASP A 129 11.48 -0.08 -8.62
CA ASP A 129 10.87 0.68 -9.73
C ASP A 129 9.62 1.45 -9.28
N SER A 130 8.86 0.93 -8.32
CA SER A 130 7.70 1.63 -7.77
C SER A 130 8.05 2.89 -6.98
N GLY A 131 9.30 3.03 -6.50
CA GLY A 131 9.84 4.23 -5.85
C GLY A 131 10.04 5.42 -6.79
N ARG A 132 9.97 5.20 -8.10
CA ARG A 132 10.20 6.23 -9.13
C ARG A 132 8.95 7.08 -9.37
N TYR A 133 8.63 7.97 -8.45
CA TYR A 133 7.41 8.78 -8.48
C TYR A 133 7.24 9.65 -9.72
N GLU A 134 8.31 10.22 -10.26
CA GLU A 134 8.27 11.05 -11.47
C GLU A 134 7.74 10.26 -12.69
N LYS A 135 7.94 8.93 -12.71
CA LYS A 135 7.45 8.05 -13.77
C LYS A 135 5.92 7.92 -13.76
N PHE A 136 5.28 7.95 -12.60
CA PHE A 136 3.88 7.55 -12.45
C PHE A 136 2.95 8.72 -12.16
N ILE A 137 3.34 9.62 -11.26
CA ILE A 137 2.50 10.71 -10.76
C ILE A 137 2.03 11.67 -11.84
N PRO A 138 2.85 12.09 -12.84
CA PRO A 138 2.41 13.03 -13.86
C PRO A 138 1.18 12.55 -14.64
N SER A 139 1.03 11.25 -14.86
CA SER A 139 -0.13 10.69 -15.57
C SER A 139 -1.44 10.88 -14.78
N PHE A 140 -1.41 10.64 -13.47
CA PHE A 140 -2.55 10.89 -12.59
C PHE A 140 -2.84 12.39 -12.44
N SER A 141 -1.80 13.20 -12.26
CA SER A 141 -1.94 14.67 -12.19
C SER A 141 -2.58 15.23 -13.46
N LYS A 142 -2.15 14.77 -14.64
CA LYS A 142 -2.73 15.16 -15.93
C LYS A 142 -4.19 14.70 -16.07
N ALA A 143 -4.52 13.49 -15.63
CA ALA A 143 -5.84 12.90 -15.81
C ALA A 143 -6.90 13.47 -14.86
N PHE A 144 -6.52 13.85 -13.64
CA PHE A 144 -7.46 14.27 -12.59
C PHE A 144 -7.28 15.73 -12.14
N GLY A 145 -6.22 16.42 -12.59
CA GLY A 145 -5.95 17.82 -12.29
C GLY A 145 -5.96 18.10 -10.78
N GLU A 146 -6.71 19.11 -10.37
CA GLU A 146 -6.84 19.50 -8.96
C GLU A 146 -7.45 18.42 -8.05
N LYS A 147 -8.11 17.40 -8.63
CA LYS A 147 -8.69 16.28 -7.88
C LYS A 147 -7.67 15.19 -7.55
N PHE A 148 -6.46 15.26 -8.13
CA PHE A 148 -5.31 14.49 -7.68
C PHE A 148 -4.57 15.25 -6.57
N LYS A 149 -4.33 14.58 -5.44
CA LYS A 149 -3.52 15.11 -4.34
C LYS A 149 -2.46 14.10 -3.94
N ALA A 150 -1.22 14.57 -3.81
CA ALA A 150 -0.13 13.81 -3.22
C ALA A 150 0.21 14.38 -1.84
N TYR A 151 0.37 13.51 -0.85
CA TYR A 151 0.71 13.88 0.52
C TYR A 151 1.96 13.14 0.97
N ASP A 152 2.77 13.81 1.79
CA ASP A 152 3.93 13.22 2.44
C ASP A 152 3.49 12.35 3.62
N PHE A 153 3.92 11.09 3.60
CA PHE A 153 3.71 10.13 4.67
C PHE A 153 4.33 10.60 5.98
N ASP A 154 5.50 11.24 5.95
CA ASP A 154 6.18 11.67 7.16
C ASP A 154 5.41 12.84 7.83
N GLN A 155 4.78 13.71 7.03
CA GLN A 155 3.85 14.73 7.52
C GLN A 155 2.56 14.11 8.08
N LEU A 156 2.00 13.10 7.43
CA LEU A 156 0.87 12.34 7.96
C LEU A 156 1.19 11.72 9.33
N GLN A 157 2.42 11.25 9.54
CA GLN A 157 2.83 10.71 10.83
C GLN A 157 3.01 11.79 11.90
N LYS A 158 3.60 12.94 11.55
CA LYS A 158 3.87 14.04 12.49
C LYS A 158 2.60 14.80 12.88
N ASN A 159 1.77 15.15 11.91
CA ASN A 159 0.60 16.02 12.07
C ASN A 159 -0.66 15.42 11.41
N PRO A 160 -1.12 14.21 11.82
CA PRO A 160 -2.23 13.53 11.16
C PRO A 160 -3.54 14.32 11.22
N CYS A 161 -3.83 15.00 12.33
CA CYS A 161 -5.05 15.79 12.48
C CYS A 161 -5.13 16.94 11.46
N GLU A 162 -4.03 17.70 11.32
CA GLU A 162 -3.96 18.81 10.37
C GLU A 162 -4.15 18.34 8.94
N LEU A 163 -3.45 17.26 8.53
CA LEU A 163 -3.57 16.70 7.19
C LEU A 163 -5.00 16.22 6.92
N MET A 164 -5.62 15.48 7.86
CA MET A 164 -6.98 14.98 7.67
C MET A 164 -8.03 16.10 7.61
N LYS A 165 -7.86 17.17 8.40
CA LYS A 165 -8.70 18.37 8.31
C LYS A 165 -8.53 19.08 6.96
N GLY A 166 -7.29 19.21 6.49
CA GLY A 166 -6.99 19.76 5.16
C GLY A 166 -7.61 18.92 4.04
N LEU A 167 -7.52 17.59 4.13
CA LEU A 167 -8.14 16.67 3.18
C LEU A 167 -9.66 16.82 3.18
N CYS A 168 -10.31 16.87 4.34
CA CYS A 168 -11.75 17.13 4.47
C CYS A 168 -12.16 18.42 3.75
N SER A 169 -11.40 19.51 3.95
CA SER A 169 -11.64 20.78 3.24
C SER A 169 -11.58 20.62 1.72
N VAL A 170 -10.57 19.92 1.19
CA VAL A 170 -10.40 19.66 -0.25
C VAL A 170 -11.58 18.90 -0.86
N ILE A 171 -12.14 17.94 -0.13
CA ILE A 171 -13.25 17.10 -0.60
C ILE A 171 -14.63 17.62 -0.18
N GLY A 172 -14.71 18.75 0.52
CA GLY A 172 -15.96 19.37 0.98
C GLY A 172 -16.66 18.61 2.11
N LEU A 173 -15.90 17.95 2.99
CA LEU A 173 -16.40 17.30 4.20
C LEU A 173 -16.20 18.16 5.44
N ASP A 174 -17.11 18.01 6.40
CA ASP A 174 -16.91 18.54 7.75
C ASP A 174 -15.77 17.79 8.45
N SER A 175 -14.83 18.54 9.01
CA SER A 175 -13.65 18.01 9.69
C SER A 175 -13.77 18.02 11.22
N SER A 176 -14.92 18.41 11.76
CA SER A 176 -15.18 18.48 13.21
C SER A 176 -14.94 17.14 13.92
N CYS A 177 -15.16 16.02 13.23
CA CYS A 177 -14.91 14.69 13.75
C CYS A 177 -13.45 14.44 14.15
N TYR A 178 -12.49 15.21 13.63
CA TYR A 178 -11.07 15.10 13.98
C TYR A 178 -10.65 15.96 15.17
N ASN A 179 -11.54 16.75 15.76
CA ASN A 179 -11.21 17.57 16.93
C ASN A 179 -10.80 16.71 18.14
N ASP A 180 -11.53 15.61 18.35
CA ASP A 180 -11.34 14.70 19.49
C ASP A 180 -10.91 13.29 19.02
N TYR A 181 -10.47 13.16 17.76
CA TYR A 181 -10.08 11.87 17.20
C TYR A 181 -8.66 11.48 17.62
N GLU A 182 -8.53 10.33 18.28
CA GLU A 182 -7.24 9.76 18.64
C GLU A 182 -6.63 8.95 17.49
N PHE A 183 -5.59 9.52 16.87
CA PHE A 183 -4.84 8.85 15.82
C PHE A 183 -3.95 7.75 16.40
N ASN A 184 -4.26 6.51 16.03
CA ASN A 184 -3.53 5.33 16.46
C ASN A 184 -2.66 4.75 15.33
N VAL A 185 -1.44 4.34 15.66
CA VAL A 185 -0.55 3.68 14.70
C VAL A 185 -0.95 2.21 14.54
N SER A 186 -1.51 1.88 13.38
CA SER A 186 -1.84 0.50 12.98
C SER A 186 -0.86 -0.04 11.92
N ASN A 187 -0.70 -1.36 11.83
CA ASN A 187 0.23 -2.05 10.91
C ASN A 187 1.73 -1.84 11.23
N LYS A 188 2.13 -2.03 12.48
CA LYS A 188 3.55 -2.09 12.84
C LYS A 188 4.19 -3.33 12.18
N THR A 189 5.31 -3.17 11.49
CA THR A 189 6.15 -4.28 11.06
C THR A 189 6.63 -4.99 12.32
N VAL A 190 6.24 -6.25 12.47
CA VAL A 190 6.53 -7.07 13.64
C VAL A 190 7.42 -8.23 13.20
N ILE A 191 8.37 -8.63 14.05
CA ILE A 191 9.10 -9.88 13.79
C ILE A 191 8.10 -11.01 13.90
N VAL A 192 8.05 -11.87 12.88
CA VAL A 192 7.27 -13.10 12.97
C VAL A 192 8.01 -14.05 13.91
N GLN A 193 7.49 -14.25 15.12
CA GLN A 193 8.15 -15.13 16.11
C GLN A 193 8.10 -16.61 15.70
N SER A 194 7.12 -17.00 14.88
CA SER A 194 6.97 -18.38 14.42
C SER A 194 6.51 -18.44 12.96
N ARG A 195 7.41 -18.92 12.09
CA ARG A 195 7.14 -19.13 10.67
C ARG A 195 6.03 -20.16 10.43
N PHE A 196 5.89 -21.14 11.32
CA PHE A 196 4.80 -22.10 11.28
C PHE A 196 3.43 -21.43 11.42
N ILE A 197 3.27 -20.54 12.40
CA ILE A 197 2.01 -19.82 12.65
C ILE A 197 1.72 -18.84 11.52
N TYR A 198 2.75 -18.17 10.99
CA TYR A 198 2.60 -17.33 9.80
C TYR A 198 2.14 -18.13 8.59
N ASN A 199 2.78 -19.28 8.29
CA ASN A 199 2.39 -20.15 7.19
C ASN A 199 0.97 -20.69 7.35
N ALA A 200 0.58 -21.07 8.57
CA ALA A 200 -0.79 -21.48 8.88
C ALA A 200 -1.78 -20.33 8.64
N TYR A 201 -1.47 -19.12 9.12
CA TYR A 201 -2.27 -17.92 8.90
C TYR A 201 -2.41 -17.59 7.41
N MET A 202 -1.33 -17.65 6.63
CA MET A 202 -1.37 -17.37 5.20
C MET A 202 -2.15 -18.42 4.41
N ARG A 203 -1.97 -19.72 4.71
CA ARG A 203 -2.78 -20.79 4.11
C ARG A 203 -4.25 -20.61 4.41
N LEU A 204 -4.60 -20.32 5.67
CA LEU A 204 -5.98 -20.04 6.06
C LEU A 204 -6.54 -18.80 5.38
N ARG A 205 -5.73 -17.77 5.19
CA ARG A 205 -6.12 -16.58 4.43
C ARG A 205 -6.40 -16.92 2.97
N SER A 206 -5.54 -17.71 2.31
CA SER A 206 -5.74 -18.16 0.93
C SER A 206 -6.99 -19.01 0.78
N VAL A 207 -7.23 -19.96 1.71
CA VAL A 207 -8.46 -20.75 1.74
C VAL A 207 -9.68 -19.86 1.97
N TYR A 208 -9.62 -18.94 2.94
CA TYR A 208 -10.68 -17.97 3.23
C TYR A 208 -11.02 -17.11 1.99
N ILE A 209 -10.00 -16.70 1.23
CA ILE A 209 -10.17 -15.98 -0.04
C ILE A 209 -10.84 -16.86 -1.09
N ALA A 210 -10.45 -18.12 -1.22
CA ALA A 210 -11.04 -19.03 -2.20
C ALA A 210 -12.52 -19.36 -1.92
N ILE A 211 -12.95 -19.32 -0.66
CA ILE A 211 -14.30 -19.70 -0.22
C ILE A 211 -15.20 -18.50 0.12
N LEU A 212 -14.76 -17.27 -0.17
CA LEU A 212 -15.42 -16.02 0.25
C LEU A 212 -16.87 -15.91 -0.24
N ASP A 213 -17.17 -16.51 -1.40
CA ASP A 213 -18.51 -16.53 -2.02
C ASP A 213 -19.27 -17.84 -1.79
N THR A 214 -18.85 -18.66 -0.82
CA THR A 214 -19.45 -19.99 -0.56
C THR A 214 -20.03 -20.09 0.86
N PRO A 215 -21.01 -20.98 1.10
CA PRO A 215 -21.55 -21.23 2.45
C PRO A 215 -20.51 -21.70 3.46
N LEU A 216 -19.36 -22.22 3.01
CA LEU A 216 -18.25 -22.65 3.88
C LEU A 216 -17.62 -21.50 4.68
N LEU A 217 -17.87 -20.25 4.28
CA LEU A 217 -17.39 -19.06 4.98
C LEU A 217 -17.81 -19.04 6.46
N TYR A 218 -19.02 -19.50 6.79
CA TYR A 218 -19.52 -19.50 8.17
C TYR A 218 -18.72 -20.42 9.10
N ILE A 219 -18.15 -21.50 8.57
CA ILE A 219 -17.33 -22.47 9.31
C ILE A 219 -15.90 -21.93 9.51
N VAL A 220 -15.33 -21.30 8.48
CA VAL A 220 -13.92 -20.85 8.50
C VAL A 220 -13.74 -19.52 9.22
N LYS A 221 -14.77 -18.65 9.27
CA LYS A 221 -14.72 -17.35 9.94
C LYS A 221 -14.32 -17.41 11.44
N PRO A 222 -14.88 -18.29 12.30
CA PRO A 222 -14.46 -18.39 13.69
C PRO A 222 -13.00 -18.88 13.83
N ILE A 223 -12.59 -19.87 13.04
CA ILE A 223 -11.22 -20.41 13.04
C ILE A 223 -10.21 -19.31 12.66
N ARG A 224 -10.52 -18.54 11.61
CA ARG A 224 -9.73 -17.38 11.19
C ARG A 224 -9.57 -16.38 12.34
N ASN A 225 -10.65 -16.04 13.05
CA ASN A 225 -10.59 -15.06 14.13
C ASN A 225 -9.70 -15.52 15.28
N VAL A 226 -9.71 -16.82 15.63
CA VAL A 226 -8.82 -17.39 16.66
C VAL A 226 -7.37 -17.30 16.22
N ILE A 227 -7.05 -17.80 15.02
CA ILE A 227 -5.68 -17.86 14.52
C ILE A 227 -5.12 -16.46 14.24
N SER A 228 -5.93 -15.53 13.74
CA SER A 228 -5.57 -14.12 13.59
C SER A 228 -5.28 -13.47 14.95
N LYS A 229 -6.12 -13.69 15.98
CA LYS A 229 -5.85 -13.19 17.35
C LYS A 229 -4.55 -13.75 17.93
N MET A 230 -4.29 -15.05 17.75
CA MET A 230 -3.04 -15.68 18.21
C MET A 230 -1.83 -15.08 17.49
N TYR A 231 -1.89 -14.98 16.16
CA TYR A 231 -0.85 -14.37 15.34
C TYR A 231 -0.53 -12.93 15.78
N HIS A 232 -1.55 -12.09 15.95
CA HIS A 232 -1.35 -10.70 16.39
C HIS A 232 -0.79 -10.60 17.81
N ARG A 233 -1.30 -11.39 18.77
CA ARG A 233 -0.81 -11.40 20.16
C ARG A 233 0.65 -11.82 20.28
N MET A 234 1.10 -12.78 19.48
CA MET A 234 2.50 -13.25 19.51
C MET A 234 3.44 -12.22 18.90
N ASN A 235 3.05 -11.61 17.79
CA ASN A 235 3.93 -10.69 17.09
C ASN A 235 3.93 -9.26 17.66
N ASP A 236 2.92 -8.86 18.45
CA ASP A 236 2.93 -7.58 19.19
C ASP A 236 4.05 -7.49 20.25
N ARG A 237 4.65 -8.62 20.66
CA ARG A 237 5.67 -8.68 21.72
C ARG A 237 7.12 -8.54 21.24
N SER A 238 7.37 -8.63 19.94
CA SER A 238 8.74 -8.57 19.40
C SER A 238 9.07 -7.20 18.84
N ARG A 239 9.91 -6.44 19.57
CA ARG A 239 10.63 -5.29 19.01
C ARG A 239 11.77 -5.82 18.13
N LEU A 240 11.96 -5.21 16.97
CA LEU A 240 13.21 -5.34 16.20
C LEU A 240 14.35 -4.78 17.06
N SER A 241 15.21 -5.65 17.61
CA SER A 241 16.57 -5.26 17.95
C SER A 241 17.25 -4.93 16.63
N HIS A 242 17.58 -3.65 16.43
CA HIS A 242 18.35 -3.23 15.28
C HIS A 242 19.74 -3.89 15.41
N GLY A 243 20.01 -4.92 14.59
CA GLY A 243 21.40 -5.20 14.25
C GLY A 243 21.94 -3.93 13.60
N GLY A 244 23.12 -3.48 14.00
CA GLY A 244 23.74 -2.26 13.47
C GLY A 244 23.71 -2.27 11.93
N ILE A 245 23.53 -1.10 11.33
CA ILE A 245 23.60 -0.90 9.89
C ILE A 245 24.97 -1.45 9.44
N SER A 246 24.98 -2.45 8.57
CA SER A 246 26.23 -2.95 7.99
C SER A 246 26.80 -1.90 7.02
N ASP A 247 28.12 -1.90 6.80
CA ASP A 247 28.74 -1.01 5.79
C ASP A 247 28.10 -1.19 4.40
N SER A 248 27.69 -2.42 4.06
CA SER A 248 26.93 -2.72 2.84
C SER A 248 25.55 -2.04 2.81
N ASP A 249 24.84 -1.95 3.95
CA ASP A 249 23.54 -1.28 4.00
C ASP A 249 23.68 0.23 3.82
N PHE A 250 24.76 0.82 4.36
CA PHE A 250 25.07 2.24 4.14
C PHE A 250 25.40 2.53 2.67
N PHE A 251 26.20 1.68 2.02
CA PHE A 251 26.49 1.80 0.60
C PHE A 251 25.21 1.72 -0.25
N ILE A 252 24.35 0.72 -0.02
CA ILE A 252 23.09 0.57 -0.76
C ILE A 252 22.12 1.73 -0.48
N LYS A 253 22.09 2.26 0.75
CA LYS A 253 21.32 3.47 1.06
C LYS A 253 21.77 4.63 0.18
N ASN A 254 23.08 4.87 0.05
CA ASN A 254 23.62 5.93 -0.82
C ASN A 254 23.31 5.69 -2.31
N GLU A 255 23.44 4.46 -2.80
CA GLU A 255 23.05 4.14 -4.19
C GLU A 255 21.56 4.45 -4.44
N LEU A 256 20.68 4.09 -3.50
CA LEU A 256 19.26 4.41 -3.60
C LEU A 256 19.00 5.92 -3.56
N PHE A 257 19.73 6.70 -2.75
CA PHE A 257 19.61 8.17 -2.76
C PHE A 257 19.97 8.76 -4.12
N ASN A 258 21.09 8.30 -4.72
CA ASN A 258 21.50 8.74 -6.05
C ASN A 258 20.47 8.33 -7.12
N GLU A 259 19.95 7.10 -7.05
CA GLU A 259 18.96 6.59 -8.00
C GLU A 259 17.63 7.37 -7.94
N TYR A 260 17.20 7.77 -6.75
CA TYR A 260 15.94 8.51 -6.54
C TYR A 260 16.08 10.02 -6.45
N LEU A 261 17.28 10.60 -6.70
CA LEU A 261 17.49 12.03 -6.56
C LEU A 261 16.45 12.84 -7.35
N LYS A 262 16.20 12.44 -8.60
CA LYS A 262 15.21 13.06 -9.48
C LYS A 262 13.79 12.96 -8.94
N ASP A 263 13.43 11.82 -8.33
CA ASP A 263 12.10 11.62 -7.74
C ASP A 263 11.91 12.44 -6.46
N ILE A 264 12.97 12.59 -5.66
CA ILE A 264 12.99 13.42 -4.46
C ILE A 264 12.83 14.90 -4.86
N GLU A 265 13.61 15.38 -5.82
CA GLU A 265 13.52 16.75 -6.34
C GLU A 265 12.16 17.03 -6.99
N PHE A 266 11.63 16.07 -7.74
CA PHE A 266 10.28 16.15 -8.30
C PHE A 266 9.22 16.32 -7.20
N CYS A 267 9.24 15.48 -6.17
CA CYS A 267 8.28 15.57 -5.07
C CYS A 267 8.42 16.85 -4.25
N ASN A 268 9.66 17.27 -3.94
CA ASN A 268 9.93 18.51 -3.22
C ASN A 268 9.45 19.74 -4.00
N SER A 269 9.74 19.81 -5.31
CA SER A 269 9.36 20.95 -6.15
C SER A 269 7.87 21.01 -6.47
N GLN A 270 7.24 19.88 -6.81
CA GLN A 270 5.84 19.86 -7.25
C GLN A 270 4.83 19.84 -6.10
N TYR A 271 5.21 19.24 -4.96
CA TYR A 271 4.30 19.00 -3.85
C TYR A 271 4.77 19.62 -2.52
N GLY A 272 5.88 20.37 -2.53
CA GLY A 272 6.40 21.04 -1.33
C GLY A 272 6.88 20.07 -0.25
N PHE A 273 7.25 18.84 -0.63
CA PHE A 273 7.82 17.90 0.33
C PHE A 273 9.19 18.39 0.81
N ALA A 274 9.56 17.98 2.03
CA ALA A 274 10.83 18.36 2.66
C ALA A 274 11.75 17.14 2.80
N TRP A 275 11.83 16.32 1.75
CA TRP A 275 12.67 15.11 1.77
C TRP A 275 14.14 15.47 1.56
N SER A 276 15.01 14.89 2.39
CA SER A 276 16.46 15.02 2.24
C SER A 276 16.94 14.38 0.93
N ASN A 277 17.94 14.97 0.29
CA ASN A 277 18.56 14.44 -0.92
C ASN A 277 19.82 13.60 -0.63
N LYS A 278 20.17 13.38 0.64
CA LYS A 278 21.36 12.62 1.04
C LYS A 278 21.07 11.69 2.20
N ALA A 279 21.83 10.60 2.28
CA ALA A 279 21.84 9.77 3.46
C ALA A 279 22.44 10.57 4.63
N GLU A 280 21.70 10.64 5.73
CA GLU A 280 22.27 11.07 7.00
C GLU A 280 23.12 9.91 7.55
N SER A 281 24.36 10.23 7.94
CA SER A 281 25.18 9.38 8.80
C SER A 281 24.58 9.46 10.20
N GLU A 282 23.94 8.37 10.64
CA GLU A 282 23.49 8.19 12.04
C GLU A 282 24.68 8.06 12.99
#